data_AF-A0A9E5EAH3-F1
#
_entry.id   AF-A0A9E5EAH3-F1
#
_cell.length_a   1.000
_cell.length_b   1.000
_cell.length_c   1.000
_cell.angle_alpha   90.00
_cell.angle_beta   90.00
_cell.angle_gamma   90.00
#
_symmetry.space_group_name_H-M   'P 1'
#
loop_
_entity.id
_entity.type
_entity.pdbx_description
1 polymer ?
#
loop_
_entity_poly.entity_id
_entity_poly.type
_entity_poly.pdbx_seq_one_letter_code
_entity_poly.pdbx_strand_id
1 'polypeptide(L)' 'GRAATSALDSGLTVVPVSLVKGLELDGVVVVEPADIVDDESMGLRALYVALTRATQRLTVVHARDLPICMR' A
#
# COMPACT_ATOMS: atom_id res chain seq x y z
N GLY A 1 2.76 15.41 -0.56
CA GLY A 1 1.51 15.88 0.06
C GLY A 1 0.81 14.70 0.70
N ARG A 2 0.31 14.84 1.93
CA ARG A 2 -0.52 13.81 2.58
C ARG A 2 -1.95 13.96 2.05
N ALA A 3 -2.51 12.92 1.44
CA ALA A 3 -3.88 12.98 0.96
C ALA A 3 -4.87 12.90 2.13
N ALA A 4 -5.78 13.87 2.21
CA ALA A 4 -7.04 13.72 2.90
C ALA A 4 -7.99 12.86 2.04
N THR A 5 -8.97 12.20 2.66
CA THR A 5 -9.95 11.29 2.05
C THR A 5 -10.71 11.88 0.83
N SER A 6 -10.67 13.20 0.64
CA SER A 6 -11.22 13.95 -0.50
C SER A 6 -10.41 13.83 -1.81
N ALA A 7 -9.22 13.21 -1.82
CA ALA A 7 -8.32 13.23 -2.99
C ALA A 7 -8.59 12.14 -4.04
N LEU A 8 -9.51 11.20 -3.78
CA LEU A 8 -9.76 10.02 -4.63
C LEU A 8 -10.32 10.36 -6.02
N ASP A 9 -10.76 11.60 -6.26
CA ASP A 9 -11.22 12.09 -7.58
C ASP A 9 -10.07 12.53 -8.51
N SER A 10 -8.84 12.61 -8.00
CA SER A 10 -7.64 12.84 -8.82
C SER A 10 -7.06 11.49 -9.23
N GLY A 11 -6.78 11.29 -10.53
CA GLY A 11 -6.34 10.01 -11.10
C GLY A 11 -5.05 9.41 -10.51
N LEU A 12 -4.43 10.07 -9.52
CA LEU A 12 -3.34 9.56 -8.71
C LEU A 12 -3.46 10.10 -7.27
N THR A 13 -3.57 9.21 -6.29
CA THR A 13 -3.63 9.57 -4.87
C THR A 13 -2.58 8.79 -4.08
N VAL A 14 -1.86 9.48 -3.19
CA VAL A 14 -0.89 8.85 -2.26
C VAL A 14 -1.50 8.82 -0.86
N VAL A 15 -1.71 7.63 -0.33
CA VAL A 15 -2.29 7.41 1.00
C VAL A 15 -1.36 6.56 1.87
N PRO A 16 -1.35 6.78 3.20
CA PRO A 16 -0.82 5.81 4.15
C PRO A 16 -1.55 4.46 4.01
N VAL A 17 -0.83 3.36 4.26
CA VAL A 17 -1.38 1.99 4.15
C VAL A 17 -2.61 1.76 5.04
N SER A 18 -2.63 2.40 6.21
CA SER A 18 -3.74 2.34 7.16
C SER A 18 -5.07 2.88 6.60
N LEU A 19 -5.05 3.73 5.57
CA LEU A 19 -6.24 4.30 4.94
C LEU A 19 -6.74 3.53 3.71
N VAL A 20 -6.03 2.50 3.25
CA VAL A 20 -6.40 1.79 2.00
C VAL A 20 -7.52 0.76 2.22
N LYS A 21 -7.82 0.42 3.48
CA LYS A 21 -8.85 -0.57 3.79
C LYS A 21 -10.24 -0.10 3.32
N GLY A 22 -10.92 -0.94 2.55
CA GLY A 22 -12.26 -0.65 2.03
C GLY A 22 -12.26 0.19 0.74
N LEU A 23 -11.07 0.54 0.24
CA LEU A 23 -10.89 1.12 -1.09
C LEU A 23 -10.47 0.01 -2.05
N GLU A 24 -10.94 0.09 -3.29
CA GLU A 24 -10.44 -0.70 -4.41
C GLU A 24 -9.93 0.28 -5.47
N LEU A 25 -8.77 -0.02 -6.03
CA LEU A 25 -8.04 0.86 -6.93
C LEU A 25 -7.68 0.07 -8.18
N ASP A 26 -7.87 0.67 -9.36
CA ASP A 26 -7.48 0.02 -10.62
C ASP A 26 -5.98 -0.30 -10.65
N GLY A 27 -5.15 0.60 -10.09
CA GLY A 27 -3.72 0.43 -9.93
C GLY A 27 -3.22 0.75 -8.53
N VAL A 28 -2.32 -0.08 -7.99
CA VAL A 28 -1.65 0.15 -6.70
C VAL A 28 -0.14 0.04 -6.85
N VAL A 29 0.57 1.00 -6.24
CA VAL A 29 2.02 0.95 -6.06
C VAL A 29 2.31 0.83 -4.57
N VAL A 30 2.89 -0.29 -4.15
CA VAL A 30 3.35 -0.52 -2.78
C VAL A 30 4.83 -0.16 -2.70
N VAL A 31 5.16 0.83 -1.87
CA VAL A 31 6.52 1.36 -1.70
C VAL A 31 7.07 0.87 -0.37
N GLU A 32 8.31 0.36 -0.41
CA GLU A 32 9.04 -0.21 0.75
C GLU A 32 8.17 -1.13 1.62
N PRO A 33 7.83 -2.34 1.16
CA PRO A 33 6.99 -3.29 1.91
C PRO A 33 7.53 -3.63 3.30
N ALA A 34 8.85 -3.57 3.49
CA ALA A 34 9.47 -3.74 4.80
C ALA A 34 9.06 -2.62 5.77
N ASP A 35 8.95 -1.36 5.31
CA ASP A 35 8.56 -0.22 6.16
C ASP A 35 7.14 -0.40 6.65
N ILE A 36 6.24 -0.89 5.78
CA ILE A 36 4.86 -1.22 6.14
C ILE A 36 4.80 -2.27 7.24
N VAL A 37 5.69 -3.26 7.22
CA VAL A 37 5.73 -4.31 8.24
C VAL A 37 6.27 -3.78 9.56
N ASP A 38 7.28 -2.91 9.50
CA ASP A 38 7.98 -2.36 10.67
C ASP A 38 7.16 -1.27 11.39
N ASP A 39 6.45 -0.41 10.65
CA ASP A 39 5.76 0.78 11.19
C ASP A 39 4.36 0.48 11.74
N GLU A 40 3.70 -0.57 11.25
CA GLU A 40 2.31 -0.88 11.61
C GLU A 40 2.25 -1.94 12.71
N SER A 41 1.42 -1.68 13.74
CA SER A 41 1.20 -2.64 14.85
C SER A 41 0.84 -4.06 14.40
N MET A 42 0.15 -4.18 13.26
CA MET A 42 -0.21 -5.44 12.59
C MET A 42 0.41 -5.47 11.19
N GLY A 43 1.73 -5.26 11.09
CA GLY A 43 2.48 -5.04 9.84
C GLY A 43 2.17 -5.99 8.69
N LEU A 44 2.24 -7.30 8.92
CA LEU A 44 1.93 -8.30 7.87
C LEU A 44 0.47 -8.22 7.41
N ARG A 45 -0.46 -7.89 8.31
CA ARG A 45 -1.87 -7.68 7.95
C ARG A 45 -2.03 -6.40 7.13
N ALA A 46 -1.34 -5.32 7.49
CA ALA A 46 -1.37 -4.07 6.74
C ALA A 46 -0.80 -4.27 5.32
N LEU A 47 0.31 -5.00 5.20
CA LEU A 47 0.90 -5.38 3.92
C LEU A 47 -0.05 -6.25 3.08
N TYR A 48 -0.66 -7.27 3.67
CA TYR A 48 -1.67 -8.08 2.98
C TYR A 48 -2.84 -7.23 2.47
N VAL A 49 -3.33 -6.30 3.30
CA VAL A 49 -4.36 -5.35 2.85
C VAL A 49 -3.84 -4.60 1.65
N ALA A 50 -2.69 -3.92 1.72
CA ALA A 50 -2.13 -3.13 0.62
C ALA A 50 -2.03 -3.89 -0.70
N LEU A 51 -1.48 -5.12 -0.67
CA LEU A 51 -1.27 -5.96 -1.84
C LEU A 51 -2.57 -6.42 -2.51
N THR A 52 -3.69 -6.45 -1.77
CA THR A 52 -4.98 -6.96 -2.24
C THR A 52 -5.97 -5.86 -2.63
N ARG A 53 -5.53 -4.60 -2.73
CA ARG A 53 -6.41 -3.46 -3.11
C ARG A 53 -6.41 -3.19 -4.61
N ALA A 54 -5.45 -3.73 -5.35
CA ALA A 54 -5.39 -3.63 -6.79
C ALA A 54 -6.43 -4.55 -7.44
N THR A 55 -7.31 -4.00 -8.26
CA THR A 55 -8.26 -4.79 -9.06
C THR A 55 -7.68 -5.19 -10.42
N GLN A 56 -6.75 -4.40 -10.98
CA GLN A 56 -6.16 -4.67 -12.30
C GLN A 56 -4.62 -4.73 -12.28
N ARG A 57 -3.94 -3.82 -11.58
CA ARG A 57 -2.46 -3.76 -11.61
C ARG A 57 -1.85 -3.49 -10.24
N LEU A 58 -0.87 -4.30 -9.88
CA LEU A 58 -0.04 -4.14 -8.69
C LEU A 58 1.42 -3.94 -9.09
N THR A 59 2.09 -2.97 -8.48
CA THR A 59 3.54 -2.77 -8.61
C THR A 59 4.15 -2.62 -7.22
N VAL A 60 5.28 -3.28 -7.00
CA VAL A 60 6.03 -3.20 -5.75
C VAL A 60 7.37 -2.54 -6.06
N VAL A 61 7.71 -1.51 -5.29
CA VAL A 61 8.99 -0.80 -5.39
C VAL A 61 9.67 -0.86 -4.03
N HIS A 62 10.92 -1.31 -4.02
CA HIS A 62 11.70 -1.44 -2.81
C HIS A 62 13.18 -1.21 -3.07
N ALA A 63 13.84 -0.54 -2.14
CA ALA A 63 15.29 -0.46 -2.05
C ALA A 63 15.82 -1.30 -0.89
N ARG A 64 15.03 -1.49 0.18
CA ARG A 64 15.32 -2.46 1.24
C ARG A 64 15.02 -3.89 0.77
N ASP A 65 15.57 -4.86 1.49
CA ASP A 65 15.19 -6.26 1.29
C ASP A 65 13.68 -6.45 1.50
N LEU A 66 13.06 -7.26 0.64
CA LEU A 66 11.66 -7.61 0.80
C LEU A 66 11.45 -8.42 2.09
N PRO A 67 10.27 -8.28 2.74
CA PRO A 67 9.84 -9.16 3.81
C PRO A 67 9.99 -10.63 3.42
N ILE A 68 10.30 -11.50 4.38
CA ILE A 68 10.55 -12.93 4.13
C ILE A 68 9.40 -13.59 3.35
N CYS A 69 8.16 -13.17 3.58
CA CYS A 69 6.99 -13.72 2.89
C CYS A 69 6.86 -13.32 1.41
N MET A 70 7.69 -12.40 0.92
CA MET A 70 7.69 -11.87 -0.45
C MET A 70 8.99 -12.16 -1.21
N ARG A 71 9.97 -12.80 -0.58
CA ARG A 71 11.18 -13.31 -1.25
C ARG A 71 10.90 -14.66 -1.91
#